data_AF-A0A8X6HXC3-F1
#
_entry.id   AF-A0A8X6HXC3-F1
#
_cell.length_a   1.000
_cell.length_b   1.000
_cell.length_c   1.000
_cell.angle_alpha   90.00
_cell.angle_beta   90.00
_cell.angle_gamma   90.00
#
_symmetry.space_group_name_H-M   'P 1'
#
loop_
_entity.id
_entity.type
_entity.pdbx_description
1 polymer ?
#
loop_
_entity_poly.entity_id
_entity_poly.type
_entity_poly.pdbx_seq_one_letter_code
_entity_poly.pdbx_strand_id
1 'polypeptide(L)'
;AGRLQVTCTESSSSWNMYIFSILCKAKGDFHPDVYSDFGRLLTTSSTVESATIPQAMQDVANQIVKDIGSEEFSSMTVQDAEKWLRTSTMLSGYKFRQFLKKHGHRCLKELDVKSITWGMDPKLLVKLLQNLVSASKGEAKEEDNSINKIFSQLRVPLNFMSKCLLRVVVPQCHRAVRGREAGKSLTIKSFDHWRQGFRRLAKQMVSEGRLPEIDLIFFLTLDEINDILETRSPNIISRANYRKKLFPTLENYKFPEIMRGMPRPINEEDDSAEKYEFIADLTMKGIPVSQGVTKGFVRVALTLEEASNLKPGEILITYCTDIGWSPYFPIISGIVTELGGLISHGAVVSREYGLPCVVGLQGATKNFQTGDYVLLDGKSGILQRLPKPE
;
A
#
# COMPACT_ATOMS: atom_id res chain seq x y z
N ALA A 1 -3.02 18.38 12.90
CA ALA A 1 -2.81 17.06 12.27
C ALA A 1 -1.49 16.41 12.70
N GLY A 2 -0.32 17.03 12.46
CA GLY A 2 0.99 16.43 12.76
C GLY A 2 1.20 15.95 14.20
N ARG A 3 0.90 16.79 15.22
CA ARG A 3 1.03 16.37 16.64
C ARG A 3 0.17 15.15 16.98
N LEU A 4 -1.08 15.14 16.53
CA LEU A 4 -1.99 14.00 16.72
C LEU A 4 -1.41 12.74 16.07
N GLN A 5 -0.85 12.85 14.86
CA GLN A 5 -0.25 11.71 14.17
C GLN A 5 0.95 11.13 14.94
N VAL A 6 1.82 11.98 15.49
CA VAL A 6 2.97 11.55 16.30
C VAL A 6 2.47 10.79 17.53
N THR A 7 1.58 11.38 18.32
CA THR A 7 1.05 10.76 19.54
C THR A 7 0.35 9.42 19.27
N CYS A 8 -0.46 9.34 18.20
CA CYS A 8 -1.10 8.09 17.82
C CYS A 8 -0.10 7.03 17.34
N THR A 9 0.98 7.44 16.65
CA THR A 9 2.04 6.53 16.20
C THR A 9 2.84 5.97 17.36
N GLU A 10 3.23 6.80 18.32
CA GLU A 10 3.93 6.41 19.55
C GLU A 10 3.08 5.44 20.38
N SER A 11 1.80 5.77 20.58
CA SER A 11 0.85 4.91 21.29
C SER A 11 0.69 3.56 20.60
N SER A 12 0.47 3.55 19.28
CA SER A 12 0.37 2.32 18.51
C SER A 12 1.63 1.47 18.59
N SER A 13 2.82 2.10 18.49
CA SER A 13 4.10 1.38 18.57
C SER A 13 4.31 0.76 19.95
N SER A 14 3.97 1.49 21.02
CA SER A 14 4.07 1.00 22.40
C SER A 14 3.18 -0.22 22.64
N TRP A 15 1.91 -0.16 22.22
CA TRP A 15 1.00 -1.30 22.36
C TRP A 15 1.43 -2.53 21.54
N ASN A 16 1.92 -2.31 20.32
CA ASN A 16 2.50 -3.37 19.50
C ASN A 16 3.69 -4.05 20.21
N MET A 17 4.59 -3.26 20.81
CA MET A 17 5.72 -3.79 21.57
C MET A 17 5.30 -4.60 22.79
N TYR A 18 4.24 -4.18 23.50
CA TYR A 18 3.71 -4.98 24.61
C TYR A 18 3.18 -6.34 24.16
N ILE A 19 2.38 -6.40 23.08
CA ILE A 19 1.87 -7.67 22.55
C ILE A 19 3.03 -8.56 22.13
N PHE A 20 3.98 -8.01 21.36
CA PHE A 20 5.11 -8.75 20.84
C PHE A 20 5.99 -9.29 21.98
N SER A 21 6.28 -8.47 22.99
CA SER A 21 7.05 -8.87 24.19
C SER A 21 6.36 -9.99 24.98
N ILE A 22 5.03 -9.94 25.14
CA ILE A 22 4.27 -11.00 25.82
C ILE A 22 4.38 -12.32 25.05
N LEU A 23 4.27 -12.29 23.72
CA LEU A 23 4.40 -13.50 22.88
C LEU A 23 5.83 -14.06 22.89
N CYS A 24 6.85 -13.20 22.73
CA CYS A 24 8.26 -13.60 22.83
C CYS A 24 8.57 -14.24 24.18
N LYS A 25 8.13 -13.63 25.28
CA LYS A 25 8.33 -14.17 26.63
C LYS A 25 7.64 -15.53 26.82
N ALA A 26 6.49 -15.74 26.19
CA ALA A 26 5.77 -17.02 26.29
C ALA A 26 6.41 -18.13 25.45
N LYS A 27 7.00 -17.81 24.29
CA LYS A 27 7.69 -18.80 23.44
C LYS A 27 9.14 -19.06 23.86
N GLY A 28 9.80 -18.06 24.46
CA GLY A 28 11.19 -18.13 24.91
C GLY A 28 12.23 -17.67 23.86
N ASP A 29 11.82 -17.41 22.62
CA ASP A 29 12.70 -16.93 21.54
C ASP A 29 11.91 -16.22 20.41
N PHE A 30 12.61 -15.58 19.47
CA PHE A 30 12.07 -15.03 18.22
C PHE A 30 11.78 -16.17 17.22
N HIS A 31 10.54 -16.67 17.24
CA HIS A 31 10.12 -17.80 16.40
C HIS A 31 9.08 -17.36 15.35
N PRO A 32 9.00 -17.98 14.15
CA PRO A 32 7.94 -17.71 13.15
C PRO A 32 6.51 -17.75 13.70
N ASP A 33 6.25 -18.61 14.69
CA ASP A 33 4.95 -18.67 15.38
C ASP A 33 4.62 -17.37 16.12
N VAL A 34 5.61 -16.70 16.70
CA VAL A 34 5.43 -15.40 17.39
C VAL A 34 4.97 -14.35 16.37
N TYR A 35 5.61 -14.29 15.21
CA TYR A 35 5.24 -13.38 14.12
C TYR A 35 3.82 -13.68 13.59
N SER A 36 3.51 -14.95 13.39
CA SER A 36 2.18 -15.39 12.91
C SER A 36 1.06 -15.06 13.91
N ASP A 37 1.27 -15.33 15.20
CA ASP A 37 0.32 -15.05 16.26
C ASP A 37 0.19 -13.54 16.52
N PHE A 38 1.30 -12.79 16.42
CA PHE A 38 1.30 -11.33 16.49
C PHE A 38 0.45 -10.74 15.37
N GLY A 39 0.67 -11.16 14.12
CA GLY A 39 -0.13 -10.73 12.97
C GLY A 39 -1.62 -11.00 13.20
N ARG A 40 -1.97 -12.19 13.69
CA ARG A 40 -3.37 -12.57 13.96
C ARG A 40 -4.01 -11.73 15.07
N LEU A 41 -3.28 -11.43 16.15
CA LEU A 41 -3.78 -10.56 17.22
C LEU A 41 -4.00 -9.12 16.78
N LEU A 42 -3.28 -8.67 15.76
CA LEU A 42 -3.44 -7.34 15.19
C LEU A 42 -4.55 -7.23 14.14
N THR A 43 -5.23 -8.32 13.76
CA THR A 43 -6.38 -8.24 12.86
C THR A 43 -7.53 -7.58 13.60
N THR A 44 -8.03 -6.46 13.06
CA THR A 44 -8.87 -5.50 13.78
C THR A 44 -10.27 -5.34 13.18
N SER A 45 -10.89 -6.39 12.66
CA SER A 45 -12.25 -6.37 12.10
C SER A 45 -12.60 -5.04 11.39
N SER A 46 -12.06 -4.86 10.18
CA SER A 46 -12.52 -3.98 9.09
C SER A 46 -12.67 -2.47 9.34
N THR A 47 -12.20 -1.95 10.47
CA THR A 47 -12.44 -0.55 10.90
C THR A 47 -11.25 0.38 10.71
N VAL A 48 -10.20 -0.10 10.03
CA VAL A 48 -8.99 0.67 9.75
C VAL A 48 -9.17 1.46 8.45
N GLU A 49 -8.84 2.76 8.46
CA GLU A 49 -9.05 3.66 7.32
C GLU A 49 -8.52 3.10 5.99
N SER A 50 -7.28 2.57 5.96
CA SER A 50 -6.69 2.03 4.72
C SER A 50 -7.34 0.73 4.25
N ALA A 51 -7.91 -0.06 5.16
CA ALA A 51 -8.64 -1.29 4.84
C ALA A 51 -10.05 -1.01 4.28
N THR A 52 -10.60 0.19 4.50
CA THR A 52 -11.89 0.58 3.90
C THR A 52 -11.81 0.84 2.40
N ILE A 53 -10.61 1.11 1.85
CA ILE A 53 -10.41 1.41 0.42
C ILE A 53 -10.68 0.18 -0.47
N PRO A 54 -10.05 -1.00 -0.23
CA PRO A 54 -10.41 -2.24 -0.95
C PRO A 54 -11.92 -2.53 -0.95
N GLN A 55 -12.55 -2.44 0.23
CA GLN A 55 -13.99 -2.71 0.37
C GLN A 55 -14.83 -1.72 -0.43
N ALA A 56 -14.53 -0.42 -0.34
CA ALA A 56 -15.27 0.59 -1.07
C ALA A 56 -15.11 0.45 -2.59
N MET A 57 -13.93 0.01 -3.08
CA MET A 57 -13.72 -0.31 -4.49
C MET A 57 -14.55 -1.52 -4.94
N GLN A 58 -14.61 -2.57 -4.13
CA GLN A 58 -15.45 -3.74 -4.40
C GLN A 58 -16.94 -3.37 -4.41
N ASP A 59 -17.38 -2.52 -3.48
CA ASP A 59 -18.76 -2.05 -3.38
C ASP A 59 -19.19 -1.20 -4.59
N VAL A 60 -18.24 -0.45 -5.16
CA VAL A 60 -18.44 0.28 -6.42
C VAL A 60 -18.53 -0.70 -7.58
N ALA A 61 -17.58 -1.64 -7.71
CA ALA A 61 -17.58 -2.64 -8.78
C ALA A 61 -18.86 -3.50 -8.79
N ASN A 62 -19.26 -4.02 -7.62
CA ASN A 62 -20.49 -4.80 -7.47
C ASN A 62 -21.73 -3.98 -7.85
N GLN A 63 -21.73 -2.67 -7.59
CA GLN A 63 -22.84 -1.80 -7.99
C GLN A 63 -22.84 -1.51 -9.48
N ILE A 64 -21.68 -1.36 -10.12
CA ILE A 64 -21.57 -1.19 -11.58
C ILE A 64 -22.21 -2.38 -12.30
N VAL A 65 -21.89 -3.61 -11.86
CA VAL A 65 -22.49 -4.85 -12.39
C VAL A 65 -24.02 -4.83 -12.28
N LYS A 66 -24.56 -4.32 -11.17
CA LYS A 66 -26.01 -4.22 -10.95
C LYS A 66 -26.68 -3.14 -11.80
N ASP A 67 -25.98 -2.04 -12.07
CA ASP A 67 -26.55 -0.87 -12.75
C ASP A 67 -26.54 -1.01 -14.28
N ILE A 68 -25.42 -1.47 -14.86
CA ILE A 68 -25.24 -1.55 -16.33
C ILE A 68 -24.67 -2.89 -16.83
N GLY A 69 -24.40 -3.84 -15.94
CA GLY A 69 -23.78 -5.11 -16.31
C GLY A 69 -22.25 -5.02 -16.45
N SER A 70 -21.60 -6.19 -16.44
CA SER A 70 -20.13 -6.28 -16.47
C SER A 70 -19.54 -5.99 -17.84
N GLU A 71 -20.17 -6.49 -18.90
CA GLU A 71 -19.69 -6.37 -20.28
C GLU A 71 -19.74 -4.92 -20.76
N GLU A 72 -20.85 -4.21 -20.49
CA GLU A 72 -21.01 -2.82 -20.92
C GLU A 72 -19.91 -1.94 -20.33
N PHE A 73 -19.70 -1.97 -19.02
CA PHE A 73 -18.67 -1.16 -18.35
C PHE A 73 -17.25 -1.53 -18.78
N SER A 74 -16.97 -2.82 -18.94
CA SER A 74 -15.63 -3.30 -19.30
C SER A 74 -15.26 -2.98 -20.75
N SER A 75 -16.26 -2.82 -21.63
CA SER A 75 -16.07 -2.44 -23.03
C SER A 75 -15.80 -0.95 -23.23
N MET A 76 -16.14 -0.10 -22.25
CA MET A 76 -15.93 1.35 -22.34
C MET A 76 -14.43 1.70 -22.38
N THR A 77 -14.09 2.78 -23.08
CA THR A 77 -12.77 3.38 -22.90
C THR A 77 -12.62 3.90 -21.48
N VAL A 78 -11.39 3.97 -20.95
CA VAL A 78 -11.15 4.46 -19.58
C VAL A 78 -11.70 5.88 -19.39
N GLN A 79 -11.60 6.72 -20.43
CA GLN A 79 -12.12 8.09 -20.42
C GLN A 79 -13.65 8.13 -20.37
N ASP A 80 -14.32 7.28 -21.15
CA ASP A 80 -15.79 7.22 -21.17
C ASP A 80 -16.32 6.64 -19.85
N ALA A 81 -15.69 5.59 -19.33
CA ALA A 81 -16.00 5.02 -18.03
C ALA A 81 -15.79 6.02 -16.89
N GLU A 82 -14.70 6.80 -16.92
CA GLU A 82 -14.46 7.89 -15.96
C GLU A 82 -15.59 8.93 -16.03
N LYS A 83 -15.90 9.40 -17.24
CA LYS A 83 -16.95 10.40 -17.46
C LYS A 83 -18.28 9.88 -16.95
N TRP A 84 -18.64 8.65 -17.30
CA TRP A 84 -19.87 8.00 -16.85
C TRP A 84 -19.93 7.89 -15.33
N LEU A 85 -18.88 7.40 -14.66
CA LEU A 85 -18.84 7.30 -13.20
C LEU A 85 -18.98 8.68 -12.52
N ARG A 86 -18.42 9.73 -13.12
CA ARG A 86 -18.52 11.09 -12.59
C ARG A 86 -19.90 11.71 -12.79
N THR A 87 -20.58 11.46 -13.91
CA THR A 87 -21.85 12.14 -14.24
C THR A 87 -23.10 11.29 -14.01
N SER A 88 -22.98 9.96 -13.90
CA SER A 88 -24.11 9.05 -13.77
C SER A 88 -24.93 9.34 -12.51
N THR A 89 -26.24 9.33 -12.67
CA THR A 89 -27.24 9.45 -11.60
C THR A 89 -27.52 8.11 -10.91
N MET A 90 -26.98 7.01 -11.45
CA MET A 90 -27.10 5.67 -10.88
C MET A 90 -26.28 5.54 -9.58
N LEU A 91 -26.57 4.48 -8.81
CA LEU A 91 -25.99 4.29 -7.49
C LEU A 91 -24.47 4.03 -7.56
N SER A 92 -23.98 3.37 -8.60
CA SER A 92 -22.55 3.18 -8.90
C SER A 92 -21.80 4.50 -9.03
N GLY A 93 -22.32 5.43 -9.84
CA GLY A 93 -21.77 6.77 -9.99
C GLY A 93 -21.77 7.55 -8.67
N TYR A 94 -22.87 7.46 -7.90
CA TYR A 94 -22.92 8.06 -6.56
C TYR A 94 -21.86 7.48 -5.61
N LYS A 95 -21.73 6.15 -5.53
CA LYS A 95 -20.74 5.46 -4.69
C LYS A 95 -19.31 5.84 -5.10
N PHE A 96 -19.02 5.92 -6.40
CA PHE A 96 -17.71 6.33 -6.89
C PHE A 96 -17.38 7.79 -6.52
N ARG A 97 -18.34 8.72 -6.66
CA ARG A 97 -18.16 10.10 -6.20
C ARG A 97 -17.96 10.19 -4.68
N GLN A 98 -18.68 9.37 -3.91
CA GLN A 98 -18.46 9.27 -2.46
C GLN A 98 -17.05 8.74 -2.13
N PHE A 99 -16.60 7.71 -2.85
CA PHE A 99 -15.24 7.20 -2.72
C PHE A 99 -14.20 8.31 -2.97
N LEU A 100 -14.31 9.04 -4.07
CA LEU A 100 -13.41 10.16 -4.37
C LEU A 100 -13.53 11.29 -3.33
N LYS A 101 -14.72 11.57 -2.80
CA LYS A 101 -14.87 12.57 -1.73
C LYS A 101 -14.16 12.15 -0.44
N LYS A 102 -14.19 10.85 -0.10
CA LYS A 102 -13.60 10.34 1.14
C LYS A 102 -12.09 10.09 1.02
N HIS A 103 -11.66 9.51 -0.11
CA HIS A 103 -10.31 8.97 -0.33
C HIS A 103 -9.56 9.62 -1.50
N GLY A 104 -10.18 10.52 -2.26
CA GLY A 104 -9.57 11.12 -3.46
C GLY A 104 -8.29 11.93 -3.20
N HIS A 105 -8.01 12.34 -1.97
CA HIS A 105 -6.76 13.00 -1.57
C HIS A 105 -5.56 12.04 -1.51
N ARG A 106 -5.77 10.73 -1.65
CA ARG A 106 -4.74 9.68 -1.54
C ARG A 106 -4.11 9.38 -2.91
N CYS A 107 -2.89 8.85 -2.88
CA CYS A 107 -2.11 8.40 -4.04
C CYS A 107 -0.88 7.59 -3.63
N LEU A 108 -0.19 7.05 -4.62
CA LEU A 108 1.21 6.61 -4.50
C LEU A 108 2.09 7.80 -4.09
N LYS A 109 3.05 7.58 -3.20
CA LYS A 109 3.95 8.62 -2.65
C LYS A 109 3.16 9.81 -2.07
N GLU A 110 2.21 9.52 -1.20
CA GLU A 110 1.21 10.49 -0.71
C GLU A 110 1.75 11.76 -0.03
N LEU A 111 2.96 11.70 0.54
CA LEU A 111 3.65 12.84 1.15
C LEU A 111 4.40 13.72 0.13
N ASP A 112 4.68 13.21 -1.07
CA ASP A 112 5.28 14.02 -2.12
C ASP A 112 4.22 14.93 -2.72
N VAL A 113 4.41 16.25 -2.54
CA VAL A 113 3.48 17.28 -3.00
C VAL A 113 3.34 17.26 -4.53
N LYS A 114 4.33 16.75 -5.28
CA LYS A 114 4.25 16.58 -6.74
C LYS A 114 3.28 15.48 -7.17
N SER A 115 3.04 14.46 -6.35
CA SER A 115 2.21 13.29 -6.70
C SER A 115 0.82 13.67 -7.19
N ILE A 116 0.24 12.85 -8.08
CA ILE A 116 -1.13 13.04 -8.58
C ILE A 116 -2.09 12.20 -7.75
N THR A 117 -3.11 12.84 -7.18
CA THR A 117 -4.11 12.16 -6.35
C THR A 117 -5.20 11.49 -7.16
N TRP A 118 -5.86 10.48 -6.58
CA TRP A 118 -7.01 9.82 -7.21
C TRP A 118 -8.14 10.77 -7.56
N GLY A 119 -8.34 11.82 -6.77
CA GLY A 119 -9.32 12.86 -7.04
C GLY A 119 -8.97 13.70 -8.27
N MET A 120 -7.67 13.92 -8.50
CA MET A 120 -7.16 14.67 -9.65
C MET A 120 -7.19 13.85 -10.94
N ASP A 121 -6.65 12.62 -10.92
CA ASP A 121 -6.69 11.70 -12.06
C ASP A 121 -7.05 10.29 -11.57
N PRO A 122 -8.31 9.83 -11.75
CA PRO A 122 -8.76 8.52 -11.31
C PRO A 122 -8.57 7.43 -12.37
N LYS A 123 -7.93 7.68 -13.52
CA LYS A 123 -7.90 6.71 -14.64
C LYS A 123 -7.40 5.32 -14.24
N LEU A 124 -6.37 5.24 -13.39
CA LEU A 124 -5.88 3.96 -12.88
C LEU A 124 -6.91 3.24 -12.01
N LEU A 125 -7.68 3.99 -11.20
CA LEU A 125 -8.80 3.42 -10.43
C LEU A 125 -9.92 2.92 -11.35
N VAL A 126 -10.22 3.65 -12.42
CA VAL A 126 -11.25 3.25 -13.39
C VAL A 126 -10.85 1.98 -14.12
N LYS A 127 -9.60 1.90 -14.61
CA LYS A 127 -9.06 0.69 -15.24
C LYS A 127 -9.12 -0.51 -14.29
N LEU A 128 -8.80 -0.29 -13.03
CA LEU A 128 -8.93 -1.31 -12.00
C LEU A 128 -10.39 -1.74 -11.75
N LEU A 129 -11.34 -0.81 -11.73
CA LEU A 129 -12.77 -1.13 -11.63
C LEU A 129 -13.23 -2.00 -12.80
N GLN A 130 -12.75 -1.74 -14.02
CA GLN A 130 -13.05 -2.58 -15.19
C GLN A 130 -12.56 -4.02 -15.00
N ASN A 131 -11.34 -4.18 -14.48
CA ASN A 131 -10.81 -5.50 -14.14
C ASN A 131 -11.63 -6.18 -13.03
N LEU A 132 -12.04 -5.44 -12.00
CA LEU A 132 -12.84 -5.95 -10.88
C LEU A 132 -14.24 -6.39 -11.31
N VAL A 133 -14.89 -5.61 -12.14
CA VAL A 133 -16.23 -5.88 -12.69
C VAL A 133 -16.19 -7.14 -13.57
N SER A 134 -15.12 -7.31 -14.35
CA SER A 134 -14.88 -8.52 -15.15
C SER A 134 -14.63 -9.77 -14.31
N ALA A 135 -14.12 -9.60 -13.08
CA ALA A 135 -13.72 -10.68 -12.19
C ALA A 135 -14.85 -11.24 -11.31
N SER A 136 -16.07 -10.67 -11.37
CA SER A 136 -17.06 -10.85 -10.31
C SER A 136 -17.40 -12.32 -10.01
N LYS A 137 -16.81 -12.84 -8.92
CA LYS A 137 -17.28 -13.98 -8.14
C LYS A 137 -16.96 -13.73 -6.66
N GLY A 138 -18.02 -13.71 -5.85
CA GLY A 138 -17.98 -13.90 -4.40
C GLY A 138 -17.74 -12.65 -3.57
N GLU A 139 -18.69 -12.36 -2.68
CA GLU A 139 -18.49 -11.45 -1.55
C GLU A 139 -17.33 -11.99 -0.68
N ALA A 140 -16.40 -11.12 -0.28
CA ALA A 140 -15.42 -11.46 0.74
C ALA A 140 -16.20 -11.86 2.00
N LYS A 141 -16.07 -13.12 2.42
CA LYS A 141 -16.75 -13.60 3.63
C LYS A 141 -16.18 -12.81 4.82
N GLU A 142 -17.05 -12.10 5.52
CA GLU A 142 -16.72 -11.57 6.85
C GLU A 142 -16.42 -12.76 7.76
N GLU A 143 -15.14 -13.02 8.02
CA GLU A 143 -14.75 -13.98 9.04
C GLU A 143 -15.09 -13.40 10.41
N ASP A 144 -15.87 -14.13 11.20
CA ASP A 144 -16.06 -13.84 12.64
C ASP A 144 -14.69 -13.88 13.33
N ASN A 145 -14.16 -12.68 13.57
CA ASN A 145 -12.88 -12.38 14.20
C ASN A 145 -13.06 -12.02 15.68
N SER A 146 -14.02 -12.66 16.36
CA SER A 146 -14.14 -12.51 17.81
C SER A 146 -12.81 -12.84 18.50
N ILE A 147 -12.40 -11.97 19.43
CA ILE A 147 -11.12 -12.06 20.15
C ILE A 147 -10.92 -13.45 20.79
N ASN A 148 -12.01 -14.07 21.26
CA ASN A 148 -11.98 -15.41 21.87
C ASN A 148 -11.59 -16.51 20.87
N LYS A 149 -12.03 -16.42 19.60
CA LYS A 149 -11.66 -17.35 18.53
C LYS A 149 -10.23 -17.13 18.07
N ILE A 150 -9.76 -15.87 18.04
CA ILE A 150 -8.35 -15.57 17.78
C ILE A 150 -7.46 -16.25 18.84
N PHE A 151 -7.82 -16.13 20.13
CA PHE A 151 -7.07 -16.74 21.23
C PHE A 151 -7.00 -18.27 21.18
N SER A 152 -8.03 -18.95 20.68
CA SER A 152 -8.04 -20.42 20.60
C SER A 152 -7.15 -20.96 19.48
N GLN A 153 -6.83 -20.13 18.49
CA GLN A 153 -6.03 -20.51 17.33
C GLN A 153 -4.54 -20.18 17.48
N LEU A 154 -4.14 -19.48 18.54
CA LEU A 154 -2.74 -19.10 18.79
C LEU A 154 -1.87 -20.35 18.98
N ARG A 155 -0.66 -20.34 18.41
CA ARG A 155 0.30 -21.43 18.50
C ARG A 155 1.26 -21.29 19.65
N VAL A 156 1.57 -20.07 20.04
CA VAL A 156 2.39 -19.79 21.21
C VAL A 156 1.62 -20.27 22.44
N PRO A 157 2.18 -21.19 23.25
CA PRO A 157 1.51 -21.66 24.44
C PRO A 157 1.46 -20.53 25.47
N LEU A 158 0.28 -19.95 25.66
CA LEU A 158 0.09 -18.86 26.61
C LEU A 158 -0.39 -19.36 27.97
N ASN A 159 0.29 -18.95 29.03
CA ASN A 159 -0.19 -19.13 30.40
C ASN A 159 -1.40 -18.20 30.70
N PHE A 160 -2.07 -18.45 31.83
CA PHE A 160 -3.27 -17.69 32.21
C PHE A 160 -3.02 -16.17 32.30
N MET A 161 -1.89 -15.77 32.87
CA MET A 161 -1.53 -14.35 33.04
C MET A 161 -1.30 -13.65 31.70
N SER A 162 -0.56 -14.27 30.78
CA SER A 162 -0.34 -13.75 29.44
C SER A 162 -1.64 -13.62 28.65
N LYS A 163 -2.56 -14.60 28.77
CA LYS A 163 -3.90 -14.50 28.16
C LYS A 163 -4.71 -13.34 28.74
N CYS A 164 -4.67 -13.15 30.07
CA CYS A 164 -5.35 -12.04 30.73
C CYS A 164 -4.80 -10.68 30.27
N LEU A 165 -3.47 -10.52 30.25
CA LEU A 165 -2.80 -9.31 29.77
C LEU A 165 -3.17 -9.00 28.32
N LEU A 166 -3.10 -10.01 27.43
CA LEU A 166 -3.44 -9.81 26.01
C LEU A 166 -4.91 -9.40 25.83
N ARG A 167 -5.86 -9.92 26.63
CA ARG A 167 -7.26 -9.48 26.58
C ARG A 167 -7.45 -7.99 26.87
N VAL A 168 -6.57 -7.40 27.68
CA VAL A 168 -6.58 -5.96 27.99
C VAL A 168 -5.81 -5.17 26.93
N VAL A 169 -4.63 -5.65 26.53
CA VAL A 169 -3.71 -4.95 25.63
C VAL A 169 -4.22 -4.90 24.19
N VAL A 170 -4.77 -6.00 23.67
CA VAL A 170 -5.16 -6.13 22.25
C VAL A 170 -6.21 -5.09 21.84
N PRO A 171 -7.32 -4.88 22.58
CA PRO A 171 -8.29 -3.82 22.25
C PRO A 171 -7.70 -2.41 22.28
N GLN A 172 -6.74 -2.14 23.17
CA GLN A 172 -6.05 -0.84 23.23
C GLN A 172 -5.18 -0.65 22.00
N CYS A 173 -4.44 -1.69 21.61
CA CYS A 173 -3.64 -1.71 20.40
C CYS A 173 -4.51 -1.44 19.16
N HIS A 174 -5.66 -2.10 19.05
CA HIS A 174 -6.60 -1.90 17.94
C HIS A 174 -7.07 -0.45 17.85
N ARG A 175 -7.46 0.16 18.98
CA ARG A 175 -7.84 1.59 19.03
C ARG A 175 -6.68 2.51 18.64
N ALA A 176 -5.46 2.23 19.10
CA ALA A 176 -4.29 3.03 18.77
C ALA A 176 -3.92 2.92 17.27
N VAL A 177 -3.98 1.73 16.68
CA VAL A 177 -3.76 1.52 15.23
C VAL A 177 -4.79 2.30 14.40
N ARG A 178 -6.08 2.25 14.76
CA ARG A 178 -7.13 3.04 14.10
C ARG A 178 -6.84 4.55 14.18
N GLY A 179 -6.45 5.04 15.36
CA GLY A 179 -6.07 6.44 15.56
C GLY A 179 -4.89 6.86 14.69
N ARG A 180 -3.84 6.01 14.61
CA ARG A 180 -2.65 6.24 13.76
C ARG A 180 -3.00 6.31 12.28
N GLU A 181 -3.89 5.44 11.82
CA GLU A 181 -4.35 5.39 10.43
C GLU A 181 -5.20 6.61 10.07
N ALA A 182 -6.16 6.96 10.93
CA ALA A 182 -6.99 8.15 10.77
C ALA A 182 -6.14 9.44 10.80
N GLY A 183 -5.19 9.53 11.73
CA GLY A 183 -4.25 10.64 11.84
C GLY A 183 -3.39 10.79 10.57
N LYS A 184 -2.96 9.67 9.98
CA LYS A 184 -2.19 9.67 8.72
C LYS A 184 -3.07 10.22 7.61
N SER A 185 -4.29 9.69 7.45
CA SER A 185 -5.24 10.16 6.44
C SER A 185 -5.53 11.66 6.55
N LEU A 186 -5.76 12.17 7.76
CA LEU A 186 -5.96 13.60 8.02
C LEU A 186 -4.73 14.45 7.68
N THR A 187 -3.53 13.97 8.01
CA THR A 187 -2.29 14.66 7.64
C THR A 187 -2.16 14.76 6.13
N ILE A 188 -2.47 13.69 5.41
CA ILE A 188 -2.39 13.65 3.94
C ILE A 188 -3.46 14.53 3.29
N LYS A 189 -4.66 14.64 3.89
CA LYS A 189 -5.65 15.65 3.48
C LYS A 189 -5.06 17.07 3.57
N SER A 190 -4.29 17.38 4.61
CA SER A 190 -3.61 18.68 4.71
C SER A 190 -2.57 18.86 3.61
N PHE A 191 -1.74 17.86 3.33
CA PHE A 191 -0.78 17.89 2.21
C PHE A 191 -1.46 18.07 0.85
N ASP A 192 -2.66 17.51 0.66
CA ASP A 192 -3.40 17.70 -0.57
C ASP A 192 -3.83 19.15 -0.81
N HIS A 193 -4.14 19.90 0.25
CA HIS A 193 -4.39 21.35 0.13
C HIS A 193 -3.13 22.10 -0.33
N TRP A 194 -1.95 21.72 0.20
CA TRP A 194 -0.68 22.28 -0.26
C TRP A 194 -0.43 21.96 -1.73
N ARG A 195 -0.62 20.70 -2.14
CA ARG A 195 -0.51 20.26 -3.53
C ARG A 195 -1.39 21.07 -4.47
N GLN A 196 -2.67 21.23 -4.13
CA GLN A 196 -3.59 22.05 -4.91
C GLN A 196 -3.15 23.53 -4.95
N GLY A 197 -2.67 24.06 -3.81
CA GLY A 197 -2.12 25.41 -3.70
C GLY A 197 -0.94 25.65 -4.62
N PHE A 198 0.09 24.80 -4.58
CA PHE A 198 1.26 24.90 -5.45
C PHE A 198 0.89 24.78 -6.93
N ARG A 199 -0.03 23.89 -7.29
CA ARG A 199 -0.47 23.76 -8.69
C ARG A 199 -1.25 24.99 -9.17
N ARG A 200 -2.06 25.59 -8.30
CA ARG A 200 -2.75 26.85 -8.62
C ARG A 200 -1.75 28.00 -8.78
N LEU A 201 -0.79 28.12 -7.86
CA LEU A 201 0.27 29.11 -7.93
C LEU A 201 1.07 28.96 -9.24
N ALA A 202 1.51 27.74 -9.55
CA ALA A 202 2.25 27.45 -10.77
C ALA A 202 1.47 27.81 -12.05
N LYS A 203 0.16 27.52 -12.09
CA LYS A 203 -0.70 27.95 -13.21
C LYS A 203 -0.68 29.47 -13.41
N GLN A 204 -0.75 30.24 -12.32
CA GLN A 204 -0.66 31.71 -12.39
C GLN A 204 0.72 32.16 -12.84
N MET A 205 1.79 31.62 -12.26
CA MET A 205 3.16 31.93 -12.63
C MET A 205 3.46 31.63 -14.11
N VAL A 206 2.89 30.55 -14.67
CA VAL A 206 2.97 30.26 -16.11
C VAL A 206 2.25 31.32 -16.93
N SER A 207 1.02 31.71 -16.53
CA SER A 207 0.27 32.76 -17.24
C SER A 207 0.96 34.12 -17.21
N GLU A 208 1.77 34.40 -16.18
CA GLU A 208 2.58 35.63 -16.04
C GLU A 208 3.95 35.55 -16.71
N GLY A 209 4.29 34.41 -17.33
CA GLY A 209 5.59 34.16 -17.96
C GLY A 209 6.76 33.99 -16.97
N ARG A 210 6.48 33.69 -15.70
CA ARG A 210 7.50 33.46 -14.65
C ARG A 210 8.01 32.02 -14.64
N LEU A 211 7.15 31.07 -15.00
CA LEU A 211 7.52 29.67 -15.19
C LEU A 211 7.19 29.23 -16.62
N PRO A 212 8.01 28.35 -17.23
CA PRO A 212 7.72 27.80 -18.55
C PRO A 212 6.60 26.74 -18.52
N GLU A 213 6.42 26.05 -17.40
CA GLU A 213 5.43 24.97 -17.24
C GLU A 213 5.04 24.80 -15.76
N ILE A 214 3.89 24.14 -15.52
CA ILE A 214 3.30 23.99 -14.18
C ILE A 214 4.18 23.13 -13.28
N ASP A 215 4.68 22.00 -13.78
CA ASP A 215 5.38 21.02 -12.95
C ASP A 215 6.78 21.46 -12.52
N LEU A 216 7.34 22.51 -13.15
CA LEU A 216 8.66 23.01 -12.78
C LEU A 216 8.69 23.56 -11.34
N ILE A 217 7.53 23.97 -10.79
CA ILE A 217 7.44 24.48 -9.42
C ILE A 217 7.93 23.46 -8.38
N PHE A 218 7.78 22.16 -8.63
CA PHE A 218 8.19 21.10 -7.69
C PHE A 218 9.70 20.85 -7.68
N PHE A 219 10.45 21.52 -8.55
CA PHE A 219 11.91 21.49 -8.61
C PHE A 219 12.55 22.77 -8.09
N LEU A 220 11.74 23.65 -7.50
CA LEU A 220 12.15 24.86 -6.80
C LEU A 220 12.10 24.63 -5.28
N THR A 221 13.04 25.24 -4.58
CA THR A 221 12.94 25.43 -3.12
C THR A 221 11.92 26.52 -2.79
N LEU A 222 11.43 26.58 -1.55
CA LEU A 222 10.47 27.62 -1.14
C LEU A 222 11.06 29.04 -1.29
N ASP A 223 12.35 29.21 -1.00
CA ASP A 223 13.05 30.49 -1.16
C ASP A 223 13.13 30.89 -2.64
N GLU A 224 13.48 29.94 -3.52
CA GLU A 224 13.49 30.18 -4.98
C GLU A 224 12.10 30.50 -5.54
N ILE A 225 11.02 29.95 -4.94
CA ILE A 225 9.65 30.32 -5.30
C ILE A 225 9.39 31.78 -4.91
N ASN A 226 9.73 32.19 -3.68
CA ASN A 226 9.61 33.58 -3.24
C ASN A 226 10.41 34.53 -4.16
N ASP A 227 11.65 34.17 -4.48
CA ASP A 227 12.50 34.95 -5.37
C ASP A 227 11.90 35.09 -6.78
N ILE A 228 11.29 34.05 -7.35
CA ILE A 228 10.63 34.12 -8.67
C ILE A 228 9.31 34.92 -8.61
N LEU A 229 8.67 35.03 -7.45
CA LEU A 229 7.47 35.88 -7.32
C LEU A 229 7.84 37.37 -7.39
N GLU A 230 8.99 37.75 -6.84
CA GLU A 230 9.49 39.11 -6.88
C GLU A 230 10.29 39.41 -8.16
N THR A 231 11.05 38.43 -8.66
CA THR A 231 11.97 38.57 -9.80
C THR A 231 11.53 37.74 -11.01
N ARG A 232 12.28 37.81 -12.12
CA ARG A 232 12.14 36.90 -13.28
C ARG A 232 13.46 36.22 -13.60
N SER A 233 14.19 35.80 -12.56
CA SER A 233 15.57 35.32 -12.70
C SER A 233 15.67 34.05 -13.56
N PRO A 234 16.33 34.09 -14.74
CA PRO A 234 16.49 32.91 -15.59
C PRO A 234 17.38 31.85 -14.94
N ASN A 235 18.31 32.25 -14.07
CA ASN A 235 19.22 31.33 -13.39
C ASN A 235 18.47 30.35 -12.48
N ILE A 236 17.38 30.79 -11.83
CA ILE A 236 16.56 29.92 -10.97
C ILE A 236 15.86 28.87 -11.85
N ILE A 237 15.33 29.28 -13.01
CA ILE A 237 14.69 28.39 -13.98
C ILE A 237 15.69 27.35 -14.50
N SER A 238 16.93 27.77 -14.84
CA SER A 238 17.99 26.84 -15.27
C SER A 238 18.33 25.80 -14.20
N ARG A 239 18.43 26.20 -12.92
CA ARG A 239 18.66 25.28 -11.80
C ARG A 239 17.51 24.30 -11.60
N ALA A 240 16.26 24.77 -11.68
CA ALA A 240 15.08 23.91 -11.58
C ALA A 240 15.03 22.88 -12.71
N ASN A 241 15.30 23.29 -13.95
CA ASN A 241 15.36 22.39 -15.10
C ASN A 241 16.47 21.34 -14.96
N TYR A 242 17.64 21.72 -14.44
CA TYR A 242 18.71 20.78 -14.13
C TYR A 242 18.26 19.71 -13.11
N ARG A 243 17.60 20.12 -12.02
CA ARG A 243 17.03 19.18 -11.03
C ARG A 243 15.96 18.28 -11.65
N LYS A 244 15.06 18.84 -12.47
CA LYS A 244 14.04 18.07 -13.20
C LYS A 244 14.68 17.00 -14.10
N LYS A 245 15.78 17.33 -14.78
CA LYS A 245 16.53 16.39 -15.62
C LYS A 245 17.18 15.26 -14.81
N LEU A 246 17.69 15.55 -13.62
CA LEU A 246 18.31 14.55 -12.74
C LEU A 246 17.31 13.65 -12.02
N PHE A 247 16.06 14.11 -11.85
CA PHE A 247 15.06 13.45 -11.02
C PHE A 247 14.84 11.96 -11.33
N PRO A 248 14.70 11.53 -12.60
CA PRO A 248 14.51 10.10 -12.91
C PRO A 248 15.67 9.22 -12.45
N THR A 249 16.91 9.71 -12.51
CA THR A 249 18.08 8.98 -12.01
C THR A 249 18.05 8.88 -10.48
N LEU A 250 17.72 9.97 -9.80
CA LEU A 250 17.64 10.01 -8.34
C LEU A 250 16.51 9.12 -7.80
N GLU A 251 15.40 9.00 -8.54
CA GLU A 251 14.25 8.16 -8.17
C GLU A 251 14.59 6.66 -8.14
N ASN A 252 15.62 6.24 -8.88
CA ASN A 252 16.09 4.85 -8.92
C ASN A 252 17.10 4.52 -7.82
N TYR A 253 17.55 5.50 -7.04
CA TYR A 253 18.50 5.26 -5.95
C TYR A 253 17.82 4.49 -4.82
N LYS A 254 18.42 3.36 -4.46
CA LYS A 254 18.07 2.56 -3.27
C LYS A 254 19.02 2.93 -2.15
N PHE A 255 18.50 3.07 -0.95
CA PHE A 255 19.28 3.42 0.24
C PHE A 255 19.15 2.30 1.28
N PRO A 256 20.20 2.04 2.08
CA PRO A 256 20.10 1.12 3.22
C PRO A 256 19.02 1.58 4.20
N GLU A 257 18.34 0.63 4.84
CA GLU A 257 17.30 0.93 5.84
C GLU A 257 17.85 1.76 7.00
N ILE A 258 19.09 1.50 7.41
CA ILE A 258 19.79 2.22 8.45
C ILE A 258 21.05 2.82 7.86
N MET A 259 21.13 4.15 7.88
CA MET A 259 22.30 4.90 7.45
C MET A 259 22.87 5.69 8.61
N ARG A 260 24.20 5.80 8.68
CA ARG A 260 24.91 6.68 9.62
C ARG A 260 25.77 7.66 8.83
N GLY A 261 25.65 8.94 9.14
CA GLY A 261 26.34 10.00 8.40
C GLY A 261 25.63 10.32 7.08
N MET A 262 26.40 10.63 6.04
CA MET A 262 25.86 11.03 4.75
C MET A 262 25.18 9.84 4.04
N PRO A 263 23.91 9.98 3.62
CA PRO A 263 23.22 8.96 2.84
C PRO A 263 23.98 8.64 1.55
N ARG A 264 24.20 7.35 1.29
CA ARG A 264 24.79 6.85 0.04
C ARG A 264 23.89 5.78 -0.55
N PRO A 265 23.64 5.81 -1.87
CA PRO A 265 22.88 4.76 -2.51
C PRO A 265 23.64 3.43 -2.44
N ILE A 266 22.92 2.32 -2.44
CA ILE A 266 23.45 0.97 -2.59
C ILE A 266 23.85 0.81 -4.06
N ASN A 267 25.08 0.34 -4.32
CA ASN A 267 25.46 -0.10 -5.66
C ASN A 267 24.90 -1.52 -5.86
N GLU A 268 24.17 -1.76 -6.94
CA GLU A 268 23.58 -3.09 -7.20
C GLU A 268 24.65 -4.19 -7.40
N GLU A 269 25.91 -3.81 -7.68
CA GLU A 269 27.06 -4.72 -7.78
C GLU A 269 27.56 -5.21 -6.42
N ASP A 270 27.45 -4.39 -5.37
CA ASP A 270 27.89 -4.70 -4.00
C ASP A 270 26.87 -5.61 -3.26
N ASP A 271 25.64 -5.74 -3.80
CA ASP A 271 24.50 -6.46 -3.21
C ASP A 271 24.49 -7.97 -3.57
N SER A 272 25.57 -8.45 -4.21
CA SER A 272 25.74 -9.86 -4.60
C SER A 272 26.07 -10.81 -3.43
N ALA A 273 26.01 -10.33 -2.18
CA ALA A 273 26.56 -11.01 -1.01
C ALA A 273 25.56 -11.34 0.12
N GLU A 274 24.25 -11.13 -0.04
CA GLU A 274 23.29 -11.75 0.89
C GLU A 274 22.90 -13.14 0.40
N LYS A 275 23.42 -14.16 1.09
CA LYS A 275 23.10 -15.58 0.88
C LYS A 275 21.61 -15.79 1.11
N TYR A 276 20.83 -15.86 0.04
CA TYR A 276 19.45 -16.33 0.08
C TYR A 276 19.43 -17.75 0.67
N GLU A 277 18.65 -17.99 1.73
CA GLU A 277 18.35 -19.36 2.20
C GLU A 277 17.41 -20.02 1.20
N PHE A 278 17.98 -20.63 0.16
CA PHE A 278 17.26 -21.57 -0.69
C PHE A 278 17.08 -22.87 0.10
N ILE A 279 15.85 -23.16 0.51
CA ILE A 279 15.52 -24.38 1.28
C ILE A 279 15.38 -25.61 0.35
N ALA A 280 15.13 -25.37 -0.95
CA ALA A 280 15.16 -26.32 -2.07
C ALA A 280 15.08 -25.51 -3.38
N ASP A 281 15.22 -26.15 -4.55
CA ASP A 281 15.13 -25.51 -5.87
C ASP A 281 13.91 -24.56 -5.93
N LEU A 282 14.21 -23.24 -5.87
CA LEU A 282 13.28 -22.12 -6.04
C LEU A 282 12.31 -21.81 -4.88
N THR A 283 12.77 -21.97 -3.63
CA THR A 283 12.03 -21.54 -2.43
C THR A 283 12.72 -20.39 -1.70
N MET A 284 12.00 -19.31 -1.41
CA MET A 284 12.46 -18.19 -0.58
C MET A 284 11.63 -18.09 0.70
N LYS A 285 12.26 -17.60 1.78
CA LYS A 285 11.63 -17.43 3.09
C LYS A 285 11.70 -15.97 3.55
N GLY A 286 10.57 -15.45 3.99
CA GLY A 286 10.41 -14.09 4.50
C GLY A 286 9.60 -14.07 5.80
N ILE A 287 9.12 -12.89 6.16
CA ILE A 287 8.35 -12.68 7.39
C ILE A 287 6.89 -13.02 7.13
N PRO A 288 6.29 -14.01 7.82
CA PRO A 288 4.87 -14.31 7.71
C PRO A 288 4.06 -13.16 8.33
N VAL A 289 3.11 -12.62 7.58
CA VAL A 289 2.32 -11.47 8.01
C VAL A 289 0.84 -11.81 8.11
N SER A 290 0.29 -12.36 7.03
CA SER A 290 -1.13 -12.69 6.94
C SER A 290 -1.26 -14.13 6.50
N GLN A 291 -2.12 -14.86 7.19
CA GLN A 291 -2.23 -16.30 7.04
C GLN A 291 -3.00 -16.68 5.78
N GLY A 292 -2.90 -17.97 5.45
CA GLY A 292 -3.52 -18.56 4.27
C GLY A 292 -2.45 -19.09 3.32
N VAL A 293 -2.90 -19.94 2.41
CA VAL A 293 -2.07 -20.56 1.40
C VAL A 293 -2.79 -20.38 0.07
N THR A 294 -2.08 -19.83 -0.92
CA THR A 294 -2.61 -19.68 -2.27
C THR A 294 -1.61 -20.18 -3.29
N LYS A 295 -2.12 -20.62 -4.45
CA LYS A 295 -1.33 -20.90 -5.64
C LYS A 295 -1.85 -20.04 -6.77
N GLY A 296 -0.95 -19.43 -7.53
CA GLY A 296 -1.35 -18.51 -8.58
C GLY A 296 -0.20 -18.11 -9.47
N PHE A 297 -0.54 -17.48 -10.60
CA PHE A 297 0.44 -16.84 -11.44
C PHE A 297 0.96 -15.56 -10.79
N VAL A 298 2.25 -15.31 -10.93
CA VAL A 298 2.92 -14.13 -10.41
C VAL A 298 2.71 -12.95 -11.34
N ARG A 299 2.43 -11.79 -10.73
CA ARG A 299 2.63 -10.47 -11.32
C ARG A 299 3.74 -9.77 -10.56
N VAL A 300 4.90 -9.59 -11.18
CA VAL A 300 5.92 -8.68 -10.66
C VAL A 300 5.59 -7.28 -11.15
N ALA A 301 5.33 -6.35 -10.23
CA ALA A 301 5.03 -4.96 -10.56
C ALA A 301 5.73 -4.01 -9.60
N LEU A 302 6.60 -3.16 -10.11
CA LEU A 302 7.31 -2.11 -9.39
C LEU A 302 6.58 -0.77 -9.46
N THR A 303 5.66 -0.62 -10.42
CA THR A 303 4.86 0.59 -10.63
C THR A 303 3.36 0.28 -10.66
N LEU A 304 2.51 1.29 -10.43
CA LEU A 304 1.06 1.12 -10.52
C LEU A 304 0.60 0.90 -11.97
N GLU A 305 1.36 1.41 -12.93
CA GLU A 305 1.16 1.20 -14.36
C GLU A 305 1.37 -0.28 -14.72
N GLU A 306 2.42 -0.92 -14.21
CA GLU A 306 2.63 -2.37 -14.37
C GLU A 306 1.54 -3.17 -13.67
N ALA A 307 1.15 -2.76 -12.46
CA ALA A 307 0.07 -3.37 -11.69
C ALA A 307 -1.30 -3.21 -12.36
N SER A 308 -1.48 -2.22 -13.26
CA SER A 308 -2.75 -1.99 -13.96
C SER A 308 -3.18 -3.14 -14.88
N ASN A 309 -2.24 -4.04 -15.22
CA ASN A 309 -2.48 -5.24 -16.02
C ASN A 309 -2.63 -6.51 -15.16
N LEU A 310 -2.71 -6.35 -13.83
CA LEU A 310 -2.88 -7.47 -12.91
C LEU A 310 -4.22 -8.16 -13.17
N LYS A 311 -4.16 -9.48 -13.28
CA LYS A 311 -5.33 -10.31 -13.54
C LYS A 311 -5.92 -10.86 -12.23
N PRO A 312 -7.24 -11.10 -12.18
CA PRO A 312 -7.87 -11.69 -11.01
C PRO A 312 -7.20 -13.00 -10.59
N GLY A 313 -6.87 -13.12 -9.30
CA GLY A 313 -6.25 -14.30 -8.72
C GLY A 313 -4.72 -14.38 -8.86
N GLU A 314 -4.06 -13.43 -9.56
CA GLU A 314 -2.59 -13.35 -9.57
C GLU A 314 -2.04 -13.04 -8.16
N ILE A 315 -0.81 -13.48 -7.91
CA ILE A 315 -0.02 -13.15 -6.71
C ILE A 315 0.86 -11.95 -7.06
N LEU A 316 0.70 -10.85 -6.34
CA LEU A 316 1.49 -9.64 -6.56
C LEU A 316 2.84 -9.75 -5.86
N ILE A 317 3.93 -9.56 -6.59
CA ILE A 317 5.29 -9.38 -6.06
C ILE A 317 5.73 -7.96 -6.38
N THR A 318 6.13 -7.20 -5.35
CA THR A 318 6.59 -5.81 -5.51
C THR A 318 7.70 -5.47 -4.53
N TYR A 319 8.36 -4.33 -4.73
CA TYR A 319 9.39 -3.85 -3.80
C TYR A 319 8.79 -3.44 -2.47
N CYS A 320 7.79 -2.55 -2.48
CA CYS A 320 7.10 -2.09 -1.28
C CYS A 320 5.67 -1.66 -1.62
N THR A 321 4.82 -1.51 -0.60
CA THR A 321 3.46 -0.99 -0.78
C THR A 321 3.20 0.24 0.08
N ASP A 322 2.48 1.18 -0.50
CA ASP A 322 1.82 2.28 0.19
C ASP A 322 0.30 2.27 -0.09
N ILE A 323 -0.41 3.31 0.35
CA ILE A 323 -1.86 3.43 0.17
C ILE A 323 -2.30 3.45 -1.30
N GLY A 324 -1.41 3.86 -2.22
CA GLY A 324 -1.65 3.85 -3.67
C GLY A 324 -1.95 2.46 -4.20
N TRP A 325 -1.45 1.41 -3.54
CA TRP A 325 -1.63 0.01 -3.91
C TRP A 325 -2.92 -0.62 -3.36
N SER A 326 -3.54 -0.03 -2.33
CA SER A 326 -4.73 -0.61 -1.68
C SER A 326 -5.85 -0.98 -2.65
N PRO A 327 -6.16 -0.17 -3.70
CA PRO A 327 -7.20 -0.52 -4.66
C PRO A 327 -6.98 -1.86 -5.38
N TYR A 328 -5.74 -2.37 -5.46
CA TYR A 328 -5.41 -3.61 -6.17
C TYR A 328 -5.58 -4.87 -5.30
N PHE A 329 -5.76 -4.72 -3.97
CA PHE A 329 -5.88 -5.86 -3.06
C PHE A 329 -7.11 -6.74 -3.35
N PRO A 330 -8.27 -6.20 -3.75
CA PRO A 330 -9.44 -7.01 -4.12
C PRO A 330 -9.24 -7.99 -5.30
N ILE A 331 -8.29 -7.74 -6.21
CA ILE A 331 -8.09 -8.60 -7.40
C ILE A 331 -7.00 -9.66 -7.22
N ILE A 332 -6.13 -9.54 -6.22
CA ILE A 332 -5.02 -10.49 -6.00
C ILE A 332 -5.43 -11.65 -5.11
N SER A 333 -4.77 -12.79 -5.25
CA SER A 333 -4.93 -13.92 -4.32
C SER A 333 -3.91 -13.93 -3.18
N GLY A 334 -2.87 -13.10 -3.28
CA GLY A 334 -1.82 -12.96 -2.27
C GLY A 334 -0.79 -11.91 -2.66
N ILE A 335 0.07 -11.52 -1.71
CA ILE A 335 1.06 -10.48 -1.92
C ILE A 335 2.41 -10.81 -1.26
N VAL A 336 3.48 -10.44 -1.94
CA VAL A 336 4.87 -10.50 -1.48
C VAL A 336 5.54 -9.14 -1.64
N THR A 337 6.22 -8.66 -0.60
CA THR A 337 7.05 -7.45 -0.68
C THR A 337 8.49 -7.70 -0.25
N GLU A 338 9.44 -7.07 -0.93
CA GLU A 338 10.86 -7.11 -0.53
C GLU A 338 11.10 -6.28 0.73
N LEU A 339 10.48 -5.10 0.80
CA LEU A 339 10.55 -4.16 1.90
C LEU A 339 9.22 -4.13 2.66
N GLY A 340 9.32 -4.14 3.98
CA GLY A 340 8.17 -4.01 4.86
C GLY A 340 8.30 -4.85 6.13
N GLY A 341 7.54 -4.48 7.16
CA GLY A 341 7.45 -5.22 8.41
C GLY A 341 6.01 -5.58 8.75
N LEU A 342 5.82 -6.25 9.89
CA LEU A 342 4.52 -6.74 10.40
C LEU A 342 3.42 -5.67 10.53
N ILE A 343 3.84 -4.42 10.71
CA ILE A 343 2.95 -3.26 10.92
C ILE A 343 2.92 -2.31 9.72
N SER A 344 3.58 -2.68 8.60
CA SER A 344 3.59 -1.90 7.36
C SER A 344 2.20 -1.83 6.74
N HIS A 345 2.03 -0.93 5.77
CA HIS A 345 0.73 -0.73 5.12
C HIS A 345 0.22 -2.01 4.45
N GLY A 346 1.02 -2.64 3.58
CA GLY A 346 0.63 -3.90 2.93
C GLY A 346 0.28 -4.99 3.95
N ALA A 347 1.05 -5.06 5.04
CA ALA A 347 0.78 -6.01 6.11
C ALA A 347 -0.57 -5.81 6.81
N VAL A 348 -0.96 -4.57 7.09
CA VAL A 348 -2.26 -4.25 7.69
C VAL A 348 -3.38 -4.59 6.71
N VAL A 349 -3.31 -4.12 5.47
CA VAL A 349 -4.39 -4.32 4.49
C VAL A 349 -4.56 -5.80 4.15
N SER A 350 -3.48 -6.58 3.98
CA SER A 350 -3.58 -8.01 3.72
C SER A 350 -4.28 -8.78 4.85
N ARG A 351 -4.01 -8.43 6.11
CA ARG A 351 -4.64 -9.09 7.27
C ARG A 351 -6.12 -8.77 7.38
N GLU A 352 -6.51 -7.52 7.11
CA GLU A 352 -7.92 -7.12 7.14
C GLU A 352 -8.71 -7.74 5.98
N TYR A 353 -8.07 -7.94 4.83
CA TYR A 353 -8.70 -8.55 3.65
C TYR A 353 -8.55 -10.08 3.58
N GLY A 354 -7.84 -10.70 4.53
CA GLY A 354 -7.64 -12.16 4.57
C GLY A 354 -6.72 -12.71 3.46
N LEU A 355 -5.84 -11.89 2.89
CA LEU A 355 -4.91 -12.31 1.85
C LEU A 355 -3.64 -12.92 2.46
N PRO A 356 -3.14 -14.07 1.97
CA PRO A 356 -1.79 -14.55 2.27
C PRO A 356 -0.75 -13.47 1.96
N CYS A 357 0.11 -13.17 2.93
CA CYS A 357 1.09 -12.09 2.82
C CYS A 357 2.42 -12.45 3.46
N VAL A 358 3.49 -12.23 2.70
CA VAL A 358 4.89 -12.38 3.14
C VAL A 358 5.64 -11.09 2.82
N VAL A 359 6.35 -10.53 3.80
CA VAL A 359 7.13 -9.29 3.63
C VAL A 359 8.59 -9.54 3.97
N GLY A 360 9.47 -8.59 3.62
CA GLY A 360 10.90 -8.74 3.90
C GLY A 360 11.57 -9.80 3.03
N LEU A 361 10.96 -10.16 1.88
CA LEU A 361 11.48 -11.17 0.97
C LEU A 361 12.46 -10.52 -0.02
N GLN A 362 13.60 -10.03 0.48
CA GLN A 362 14.55 -9.28 -0.34
C GLN A 362 15.00 -10.08 -1.57
N GLY A 363 15.05 -9.43 -2.74
CA GLY A 363 15.38 -10.05 -4.02
C GLY A 363 14.23 -10.81 -4.71
N ALA A 364 13.02 -10.86 -4.15
CA ALA A 364 11.87 -11.52 -4.78
C ALA A 364 11.55 -10.99 -6.18
N THR A 365 11.65 -9.68 -6.40
CA THR A 365 11.36 -9.02 -7.69
C THR A 365 12.41 -9.32 -8.75
N LYS A 366 13.62 -9.75 -8.35
CA LYS A 366 14.69 -10.19 -9.25
C LYS A 366 14.62 -11.69 -9.54
N ASN A 367 14.26 -12.49 -8.54
CA ASN A 367 14.27 -13.94 -8.64
C ASN A 367 13.00 -14.52 -9.28
N PHE A 368 11.85 -13.85 -9.15
CA PHE A 368 10.58 -14.24 -9.76
C PHE A 368 10.26 -13.37 -10.97
N GLN A 369 9.56 -13.94 -11.94
CA GLN A 369 9.14 -13.24 -13.15
C GLN A 369 7.62 -13.30 -13.31
N THR A 370 7.05 -12.28 -13.94
CA THR A 370 5.64 -12.28 -14.31
C THR A 370 5.30 -13.50 -15.16
N GLY A 371 4.27 -14.24 -14.77
CA GLY A 371 3.85 -15.50 -15.41
C GLY A 371 4.47 -16.76 -14.82
N ASP A 372 5.32 -16.67 -13.80
CA ASP A 372 5.68 -17.81 -12.95
C ASP A 372 4.46 -18.34 -12.21
N TYR A 373 4.38 -19.65 -11.98
CA TYR A 373 3.37 -20.22 -11.10
C TYR A 373 4.00 -20.51 -9.74
N VAL A 374 3.38 -20.04 -8.64
CA VAL A 374 3.98 -20.11 -7.31
C VAL A 374 2.98 -20.58 -6.26
N LEU A 375 3.51 -21.18 -5.19
CA LEU A 375 2.86 -21.37 -3.90
C LEU A 375 3.29 -20.23 -2.97
N LEU A 376 2.32 -19.53 -2.39
CA LEU A 376 2.54 -18.57 -1.32
C LEU A 376 1.90 -19.10 -0.04
N ASP A 377 2.73 -19.40 0.96
CA ASP A 377 2.30 -19.76 2.32
C ASP A 377 2.60 -18.59 3.26
N GLY A 378 1.57 -17.76 3.49
CA GLY A 378 1.63 -16.61 4.39
C GLY A 378 1.69 -16.99 5.87
N LYS A 379 1.44 -18.27 6.21
CA LYS A 379 1.57 -18.82 7.56
C LYS A 379 3.03 -19.17 7.89
N SER A 380 3.76 -19.76 6.96
CA SER A 380 5.15 -20.18 7.15
C SER A 380 6.16 -19.15 6.64
N GLY A 381 5.69 -18.15 5.89
CA GLY A 381 6.55 -17.12 5.30
C GLY A 381 7.25 -17.62 4.03
N ILE A 382 6.66 -18.57 3.31
CA ILE A 382 7.31 -19.28 2.20
C ILE A 382 6.72 -18.83 0.87
N LEU A 383 7.60 -18.52 -0.09
CA LEU A 383 7.28 -18.38 -1.50
C LEU A 383 8.05 -19.42 -2.29
N GLN A 384 7.36 -20.27 -3.05
CA GLN A 384 7.96 -21.37 -3.79
C GLN A 384 7.51 -21.36 -5.24
N ARG A 385 8.44 -21.42 -6.21
CA ARG A 385 8.09 -21.63 -7.62
C ARG A 385 7.64 -23.08 -7.83
N LEU A 386 6.54 -23.24 -8.55
CA LEU A 386 5.97 -24.52 -8.94
C LEU A 386 6.06 -24.70 -10.46
N PRO A 387 5.99 -25.95 -10.97
CA PRO A 387 5.70 -26.19 -12.37
C PRO A 387 4.38 -25.51 -12.77
N LYS A 388 4.32 -24.98 -13.99
CA LYS A 388 3.08 -24.37 -14.50
C LYS A 388 2.00 -25.46 -14.62
N PRO A 389 0.75 -25.16 -14.25
CA PRO A 389 -0.35 -26.08 -14.50
C PRO A 389 -0.51 -26.29 -16.02
N GLU A 390 -0.80 -27.53 -16.42
CA GLU A 390 -1.08 -27.92 -17.82
C GLU A 390 -2.37 -27.28 -18.35
#